data_AF-A0A954RFT6-F1
#
_entry.id   AF-A0A954RFT6-F1
#
_cell.length_a   1.000
_cell.length_b   1.000
_cell.length_c   1.000
_cell.angle_alpha   90.00
_cell.angle_beta   90.00
_cell.angle_gamma   90.00
#
_symmetry.space_group_name_H-M   'P 1'
#
loop_
_entity.id
_entity.type
_entity.pdbx_description
1 polymer ?
#
loop_
_entity_poly.entity_id
_entity_poly.type
_entity_poly.pdbx_seq_one_letter_code
_entity_poly.pdbx_strand_id
1 'polypeptide(L)'
;MILILKPDVSDEQVQHVLERAESLGLKAHLSRGTYRTIVGLIGDETTLQSASLKAIPGVLDVVPIMPPYKLASLEAHPQPSVIDVAGVKIGGSNLAMIAGPCAVEEPDRMRRIAAAVKAAGANIFRGGAFKPRTSPYAFQGLGEEGLKLLRAIGDEFGMPIVTEVMDPRLVDLVAKYADMIQIGARNMQNFTLLTEVGRANKPVLL
;
A
#
# COMPACT_ATOMS: atom_id res chain seq x y z
N MET A 1 17.02 -3.84 15.84
CA MET A 1 16.99 -2.41 16.24
C MET A 1 18.26 -2.10 17.03
N ILE A 2 18.63 -0.84 17.17
CA ILE A 2 19.70 -0.40 18.09
C ILE A 2 19.07 0.52 19.13
N LEU A 3 19.18 0.17 20.40
CA LEU A 3 18.90 1.08 21.50
C LEU A 3 20.15 1.90 21.79
N ILE A 4 20.00 3.21 21.85
CA ILE A 4 21.01 4.13 22.34
C ILE A 4 20.66 4.42 23.79
N LEU A 5 21.57 4.15 24.74
CA LEU A 5 21.35 4.44 26.15
C LEU A 5 21.81 5.86 26.51
N LYS A 6 21.27 6.39 27.61
CA LYS A 6 21.68 7.68 28.18
C LYS A 6 23.17 7.63 28.61
N PRO A 7 23.92 8.74 28.55
CA PRO A 7 25.33 8.79 28.95
C PRO A 7 25.60 8.30 30.38
N ASP A 8 24.65 8.56 31.28
CA ASP A 8 24.70 8.34 32.72
C ASP A 8 23.91 7.09 33.16
N VAL A 9 23.64 6.18 32.22
CA VAL A 9 22.87 4.96 32.49
C VAL A 9 23.57 4.08 33.53
N SER A 10 22.85 3.66 34.56
CA SER A 10 23.39 2.75 35.60
C SER A 10 23.44 1.31 35.09
N ASP A 11 24.29 0.47 35.70
CA ASP A 11 24.33 -0.96 35.39
C ASP A 11 22.99 -1.66 35.65
N GLU A 12 22.24 -1.22 36.68
CA GLU A 12 20.89 -1.69 36.97
C GLU A 12 19.90 -1.34 35.85
N GLN A 13 19.97 -0.12 35.31
CA GLN A 13 19.16 0.28 34.16
C GLN A 13 19.54 -0.49 32.90
N VAL A 14 20.84 -0.73 32.66
CA VAL A 14 21.30 -1.56 31.54
C VAL A 14 20.73 -2.97 31.66
N GLN A 15 20.83 -3.58 32.83
CA GLN A 15 20.30 -4.93 33.09
C GLN A 15 18.78 -4.98 32.89
N HIS A 16 18.06 -3.97 33.39
CA HIS A 16 16.61 -3.84 33.19
C HIS A 16 16.23 -3.74 31.70
N VAL A 17 17.00 -2.99 30.90
CA VAL A 17 16.79 -2.90 29.44
C VAL A 17 17.00 -4.26 28.76
N LEU A 18 18.03 -5.01 29.15
CA LEU A 18 18.31 -6.35 28.60
C LEU A 18 17.20 -7.34 28.94
N GLU A 19 16.80 -7.41 30.21
CA GLU A 19 15.71 -8.28 30.67
C GLU A 19 14.39 -7.94 29.97
N ARG A 20 14.11 -6.64 29.78
CA ARG A 20 12.90 -6.23 29.08
C ARG A 20 12.94 -6.65 27.61
N ALA A 21 14.07 -6.53 26.94
CA ALA A 21 14.24 -7.00 25.57
C ALA A 21 14.03 -8.52 25.46
N GLU A 22 14.63 -9.30 26.37
CA GLU A 22 14.46 -10.76 26.40
C GLU A 22 13.02 -11.18 26.71
N SER A 23 12.32 -10.44 27.60
CA SER A 23 10.90 -10.67 27.90
C SER A 23 9.98 -10.48 26.67
N LEU A 24 10.43 -9.72 25.67
CA LEU A 24 9.73 -9.50 24.41
C LEU A 24 10.14 -10.54 23.34
N GLY A 25 10.93 -11.55 23.70
CA GLY A 25 11.42 -12.58 22.78
C GLY A 25 12.58 -12.13 21.89
N LEU A 26 13.23 -11.01 22.22
CA LEU A 26 14.38 -10.50 21.46
C LEU A 26 15.69 -10.97 22.10
N LYS A 27 16.71 -11.17 21.26
CA LYS A 27 18.08 -11.34 21.73
C LYS A 27 18.76 -9.98 21.83
N ALA A 28 19.31 -9.67 22.99
CA ALA A 28 20.02 -8.41 23.23
C ALA A 28 21.55 -8.60 23.18
N HIS A 29 22.24 -7.66 22.55
CA HIS A 29 23.70 -7.60 22.44
C HIS A 29 24.17 -6.25 22.98
N LEU A 30 24.74 -6.27 24.18
CA LEU A 30 25.29 -5.07 24.82
C LEU A 30 26.66 -4.72 24.21
N SER A 31 26.84 -3.45 23.87
CA SER A 31 28.14 -2.88 23.47
C SER A 31 28.40 -1.61 24.28
N ARG A 32 29.38 -1.69 25.19
CA ARG A 32 29.86 -0.54 25.99
C ARG A 32 30.98 0.17 25.23
N GLY A 33 30.68 1.33 24.66
CA GLY A 33 31.67 2.19 24.03
C GLY A 33 32.24 3.22 25.01
N THR A 34 33.33 3.88 24.61
CA THR A 34 34.03 4.91 25.43
C THR A 34 33.14 6.10 25.79
N TYR A 35 32.17 6.45 24.94
CA TYR A 35 31.30 7.63 25.11
C TYR A 35 29.81 7.30 25.21
N ARG A 36 29.41 6.11 24.76
CA ARG A 36 28.01 5.68 24.64
C ARG A 36 27.91 4.17 24.81
N THR A 37 26.88 3.74 25.51
CA THR A 37 26.46 2.33 25.56
C THR A 37 25.29 2.14 24.59
N ILE A 38 25.38 1.10 23.78
CA ILE A 38 24.32 0.72 22.84
C ILE A 38 23.92 -0.74 23.07
N VAL A 39 22.65 -1.06 22.79
CA VAL A 39 22.14 -2.43 22.82
C VAL A 39 21.58 -2.77 21.44
N GLY A 40 22.21 -3.72 20.76
CA GLY A 40 21.67 -4.31 19.54
C GLY A 40 20.57 -5.30 19.89
N LEU A 41 19.41 -5.17 19.26
CA LEU A 41 18.28 -6.08 19.40
C LEU A 41 18.12 -6.90 18.12
N ILE A 42 18.14 -8.22 18.24
CA ILE A 42 18.00 -9.18 17.15
C ILE A 42 16.73 -10.02 17.39
N GLY A 43 15.82 -10.04 16.42
CA GLY A 43 14.56 -10.77 16.50
C GLY A 43 13.54 -10.24 15.49
N ASP A 44 12.32 -10.75 15.54
CA ASP A 44 11.21 -10.20 14.75
C ASP A 44 10.77 -8.85 15.35
N GLU A 45 11.08 -7.75 14.66
CA GLU A 45 10.78 -6.40 15.11
C GLU A 45 9.30 -6.00 14.89
N THR A 46 8.53 -6.79 14.12
CA THR A 46 7.11 -6.47 13.84
C THR A 46 6.23 -6.57 15.09
N THR A 47 6.64 -7.39 16.07
CA THR A 47 5.99 -7.53 17.37
C THR A 47 6.25 -6.34 18.32
N LEU A 48 7.22 -5.48 17.99
CA LEU A 48 7.64 -4.36 18.84
C LEU A 48 6.84 -3.07 18.61
N GLN A 49 5.90 -3.07 17.65
CA GLN A 49 5.08 -1.89 17.34
C GLN A 49 4.23 -1.39 18.52
N SER A 50 4.00 -2.22 19.53
CA SER A 50 3.16 -1.90 20.70
C SER A 50 3.95 -1.54 21.97
N ALA A 51 5.27 -1.77 22.02
CA ALA A 51 6.08 -1.53 23.21
C ALA A 51 6.98 -0.30 23.02
N SER A 52 6.73 0.75 23.79
CA SER A 52 7.62 1.92 23.86
C SER A 52 8.95 1.55 24.52
N LEU A 53 9.85 0.90 23.77
CA LEU A 53 11.24 0.66 24.20
C LEU A 53 11.92 1.98 24.59
N LYS A 54 11.53 3.09 23.95
CA LYS A 54 11.97 4.45 24.28
C LYS A 54 11.50 4.95 25.67
N ALA A 55 10.46 4.34 26.25
CA ALA A 55 9.96 4.68 27.58
C ALA A 55 10.70 3.92 28.71
N ILE A 56 11.53 2.93 28.38
CA ILE A 56 12.30 2.20 29.39
C ILE A 56 13.34 3.17 30.01
N PRO A 57 13.41 3.30 31.35
CA PRO A 57 14.42 4.10 32.01
C PRO A 57 15.84 3.72 31.55
N GLY A 58 16.65 4.71 31.20
CA GLY A 58 18.01 4.51 30.68
C GLY A 58 18.11 4.49 29.14
N VAL A 59 17.00 4.32 28.41
CA VAL A 59 16.99 4.44 26.95
C VAL A 59 16.91 5.92 26.55
N LEU A 60 17.80 6.34 25.63
CA LEU A 60 17.83 7.66 25.03
C LEU A 60 17.07 7.67 23.70
N ASP A 61 17.35 6.69 22.83
CA ASP A 61 16.71 6.60 21.54
C ASP A 61 16.65 5.16 21.01
N VAL A 62 15.80 4.93 20.02
CA VAL A 62 15.59 3.63 19.37
C VAL A 62 15.71 3.81 17.88
N VAL A 63 16.72 3.20 17.28
CA VAL A 63 16.99 3.29 15.85
C VAL A 63 16.62 1.94 15.20
N PRO A 64 15.62 1.88 14.31
CA PRO A 64 15.35 0.67 13.54
C PRO A 64 16.52 0.39 12.60
N ILE A 65 16.87 -0.90 12.43
CA ILE A 65 17.91 -1.31 11.47
C ILE A 65 17.29 -1.46 10.07
N MET A 66 16.13 -2.11 10.01
CA MET A 66 15.38 -2.28 8.78
C MET A 66 14.36 -1.14 8.60
N PRO A 67 14.10 -0.68 7.37
CA PRO A 67 13.01 0.23 7.12
C PRO A 67 11.64 -0.41 7.48
N PRO A 68 10.64 0.39 7.89
CA PRO A 68 9.32 -0.11 8.31
C PRO A 68 8.51 -0.75 7.16
N TYR A 69 8.98 -0.63 5.92
CA TYR A 69 8.34 -1.13 4.70
C TYR A 69 9.07 -2.36 4.12
N LYS A 70 9.53 -3.28 4.98
CA LYS A 70 10.33 -4.46 4.61
C LYS A 70 9.77 -5.21 3.38
N LEU A 71 8.48 -5.52 3.34
CA LEU A 71 7.87 -6.31 2.24
C LEU A 71 7.84 -5.57 0.89
N ALA A 72 7.98 -4.24 0.89
CA ALA A 72 8.03 -3.43 -0.32
C ALA A 72 9.45 -2.93 -0.64
N SER A 73 10.46 -3.29 0.17
CA SER A 73 11.83 -2.80 -0.01
C SER A 73 12.61 -3.68 -0.99
N LEU A 74 13.47 -3.04 -1.80
CA LEU A 74 14.41 -3.76 -2.66
C LEU A 74 15.44 -4.56 -1.86
N GLU A 75 15.71 -4.18 -0.61
CA GLU A 75 16.62 -4.91 0.27
C GLU A 75 16.05 -6.30 0.64
N ALA A 76 14.75 -6.38 0.95
CA ALA A 76 14.10 -7.65 1.25
C ALA A 76 13.66 -8.40 -0.01
N HIS A 77 13.34 -7.68 -1.09
CA HIS A 77 12.92 -8.22 -2.38
C HIS A 77 13.77 -7.62 -3.51
N PRO A 78 14.98 -8.16 -3.77
CA PRO A 78 15.92 -7.58 -4.73
C PRO A 78 15.45 -7.63 -6.19
N GLN A 79 14.51 -8.52 -6.50
CA GLN A 79 13.97 -8.67 -7.86
C GLN A 79 12.77 -7.74 -8.07
N PRO A 80 12.72 -6.97 -9.17
CA PRO A 80 11.56 -6.16 -9.49
C PRO A 80 10.29 -7.00 -9.60
N SER A 81 9.21 -6.56 -8.94
CA SER A 81 7.89 -7.17 -9.12
C SER A 81 7.35 -6.92 -10.53
N VAL A 82 6.77 -7.95 -11.15
CA VAL A 82 6.00 -7.84 -12.39
C VAL A 82 4.57 -8.24 -12.08
N ILE A 83 3.64 -7.30 -12.23
CA ILE A 83 2.23 -7.49 -11.89
C ILE A 83 1.45 -7.81 -13.16
N ASP A 84 0.67 -8.90 -13.14
CA ASP A 84 -0.19 -9.30 -14.25
C ASP A 84 -1.62 -8.81 -14.00
N VAL A 85 -2.13 -7.97 -14.90
CA VAL A 85 -3.50 -7.45 -14.90
C VAL A 85 -4.23 -8.05 -16.10
N ALA A 86 -4.80 -9.24 -15.90
CA ALA A 86 -5.53 -10.01 -16.92
C ALA A 86 -4.78 -10.12 -18.26
N GLY A 87 -3.50 -10.48 -18.21
CA GLY A 87 -2.60 -10.67 -19.35
C GLY A 87 -1.70 -9.46 -19.64
N VAL A 88 -1.99 -8.28 -19.09
CA VAL A 88 -1.15 -7.08 -19.24
C VAL A 88 -0.15 -6.99 -18.10
N LYS A 89 1.13 -7.12 -18.42
CA LYS A 89 2.22 -7.07 -17.44
C LYS A 89 2.67 -5.64 -17.17
N ILE A 90 2.84 -5.29 -15.89
CA ILE A 90 3.34 -4.01 -15.41
C ILE A 90 4.65 -4.22 -14.65
N GLY A 91 5.73 -3.54 -15.05
CA GLY A 91 7.05 -3.64 -14.42
C GLY A 91 8.05 -4.51 -15.18
N GLY A 92 9.30 -4.48 -14.72
CA GLY A 92 10.43 -5.09 -15.44
C GLY A 92 10.67 -4.38 -16.79
N SER A 93 10.67 -5.15 -17.87
CA SER A 93 10.78 -4.65 -19.25
C SER A 93 9.43 -4.36 -19.92
N ASN A 94 8.31 -4.51 -19.20
CA ASN A 94 6.96 -4.35 -19.75
C ASN A 94 6.46 -2.90 -19.56
N LEU A 95 5.90 -2.32 -20.61
CA LEU A 95 5.25 -1.01 -20.56
C LEU A 95 3.74 -1.17 -20.54
N ALA A 96 3.10 -0.67 -19.49
CA ALA A 96 1.65 -0.56 -19.41
C ALA A 96 1.21 0.90 -19.62
N MET A 97 0.19 1.09 -20.45
CA MET A 97 -0.42 2.39 -20.70
C MET A 97 -1.89 2.32 -20.30
N ILE A 98 -2.21 2.98 -19.20
CA ILE A 98 -3.55 3.07 -18.64
C ILE A 98 -4.19 4.38 -19.12
N ALA A 99 -5.28 4.31 -19.88
CA ALA A 99 -5.95 5.51 -20.39
C ALA A 99 -7.46 5.35 -20.44
N GLY A 100 -8.16 6.48 -20.38
CA GLY A 100 -9.63 6.53 -20.31
C GLY A 100 -10.12 7.79 -19.61
N PRO A 101 -11.43 8.02 -19.60
CA PRO A 101 -11.99 9.25 -19.06
C PRO A 101 -11.81 9.35 -17.55
N CYS A 102 -11.95 10.57 -17.03
CA CYS A 102 -11.99 10.77 -15.58
C CYS A 102 -13.21 10.06 -14.99
N ALA A 103 -14.42 10.36 -15.47
CA ALA A 103 -15.66 9.78 -14.98
C ALA A 103 -16.26 8.84 -16.02
N VAL A 104 -16.97 7.81 -15.55
CA VAL A 104 -17.87 7.04 -16.42
C VAL A 104 -19.13 7.86 -16.66
N GLU A 105 -19.49 7.98 -17.93
CA GLU A 105 -20.64 8.75 -18.40
C GLU A 105 -21.45 7.88 -19.37
N GLU A 106 -21.85 8.41 -20.53
CA GLU A 106 -22.74 7.72 -21.46
C GLU A 106 -22.03 6.68 -22.33
N PRO A 107 -22.69 5.56 -22.69
CA PRO A 107 -22.08 4.43 -23.40
C PRO A 107 -21.33 4.80 -24.68
N ASP A 108 -21.93 5.62 -25.55
CA ASP A 108 -21.31 6.00 -26.83
C ASP A 108 -20.04 6.83 -26.64
N ARG A 109 -20.02 7.68 -25.60
CA ARG A 109 -18.82 8.43 -25.23
C ARG A 109 -17.72 7.50 -24.74
N MET A 110 -18.07 6.55 -23.87
CA MET A 110 -17.13 5.56 -23.36
C MET A 110 -16.52 4.71 -24.48
N ARG A 111 -17.35 4.24 -25.42
CA ARG A 111 -16.92 3.47 -26.60
C ARG A 111 -15.98 4.25 -27.50
N ARG A 112 -16.31 5.51 -27.82
CA ARG A 112 -15.43 6.39 -28.63
C ARG A 112 -14.07 6.60 -27.97
N ILE A 113 -14.05 6.84 -26.65
CA ILE A 113 -12.80 7.03 -25.92
C ILE A 113 -11.98 5.74 -25.88
N ALA A 114 -12.62 4.60 -25.58
CA ALA A 114 -11.96 3.30 -25.55
C ALA A 114 -11.29 2.96 -26.90
N ALA A 115 -12.00 3.17 -28.01
CA ALA A 115 -11.46 3.00 -29.35
C ALA A 115 -10.24 3.91 -29.60
N ALA A 116 -10.34 5.19 -29.26
CA ALA A 116 -9.28 6.16 -29.47
C ALA A 116 -8.02 5.85 -28.65
N VAL A 117 -8.18 5.54 -27.35
CA VAL A 117 -7.02 5.25 -26.49
C VAL A 117 -6.37 3.92 -26.83
N LYS A 118 -7.16 2.90 -27.21
CA LYS A 118 -6.62 1.62 -27.69
C LYS A 118 -5.80 1.81 -28.97
N ALA A 119 -6.31 2.58 -29.93
CA ALA A 119 -5.58 2.91 -31.16
C ALA A 119 -4.28 3.68 -30.88
N ALA A 120 -4.23 4.46 -29.78
CA ALA A 120 -3.05 5.17 -29.32
C ALA A 120 -2.06 4.29 -28.51
N GLY A 121 -2.36 3.01 -28.28
CA GLY A 121 -1.49 2.05 -27.60
C GLY A 121 -1.82 1.80 -26.12
N ALA A 122 -2.93 2.33 -25.61
CA ALA A 122 -3.40 1.95 -24.27
C ALA A 122 -3.79 0.47 -24.24
N ASN A 123 -3.33 -0.22 -23.20
CA ASN A 123 -3.59 -1.65 -22.98
C ASN A 123 -4.38 -1.91 -21.69
N ILE A 124 -4.67 -0.88 -20.89
CA ILE A 124 -5.59 -0.95 -19.77
C ILE A 124 -6.55 0.24 -19.85
N PHE A 125 -7.85 -0.01 -19.73
CA PHE A 125 -8.86 1.04 -19.78
C PHE A 125 -9.23 1.51 -18.37
N ARG A 126 -9.35 2.82 -18.17
CA ARG A 126 -9.75 3.39 -16.87
C ARG A 126 -11.00 4.25 -16.91
N GLY A 127 -11.71 4.32 -15.80
CA GLY A 127 -12.76 5.32 -15.57
C GLY A 127 -13.26 5.29 -14.14
N GLY A 128 -13.67 6.43 -13.59
CA GLY A 128 -14.21 6.52 -12.24
C GLY A 128 -15.73 6.36 -12.21
N ALA A 129 -16.21 5.22 -11.71
CA ALA A 129 -17.64 4.95 -11.53
C ALA A 129 -18.23 5.69 -10.31
N PHE A 130 -17.40 5.93 -9.30
CA PHE A 130 -17.71 6.74 -8.12
C PHE A 130 -16.86 8.00 -8.13
N LYS A 131 -17.41 9.12 -7.66
CA LYS A 131 -16.70 10.39 -7.61
C LYS A 131 -16.74 11.03 -6.24
N PRO A 132 -15.59 11.38 -5.64
CA PRO A 132 -15.58 12.14 -4.40
C PRO A 132 -16.00 13.56 -4.75
N ARG A 133 -17.12 14.01 -4.18
CA ARG A 133 -17.65 15.36 -4.38
C ARG A 133 -17.87 16.04 -3.06
N THR A 134 -17.40 17.28 -2.98
CA THR A 134 -17.60 18.15 -1.82
C THR A 134 -19.04 18.70 -1.77
N SER A 135 -19.74 18.72 -2.92
CA SER A 135 -21.13 19.19 -3.03
C SER A 135 -22.07 18.02 -3.35
N PRO A 136 -23.23 17.91 -2.67
CA PRO A 136 -24.23 16.89 -2.97
C PRO A 136 -24.89 17.07 -4.35
N TYR A 137 -24.83 18.27 -4.93
CA TYR A 137 -25.42 18.58 -6.25
C TYR A 137 -24.49 18.26 -7.43
N ALA A 138 -23.22 17.94 -7.15
CA ALA A 138 -22.29 17.56 -8.20
C ALA A 138 -22.55 16.12 -8.67
N PHE A 139 -22.18 15.81 -9.91
CA PHE A 139 -22.25 14.45 -10.43
C PHE A 139 -21.42 13.49 -9.57
N GLN A 140 -22.10 12.52 -8.94
CA GLN A 140 -21.54 11.56 -7.99
C GLN A 140 -20.90 10.34 -8.67
N GLY A 141 -20.99 10.24 -10.00
CA GLY A 141 -20.71 9.02 -10.74
C GLY A 141 -21.98 8.17 -10.93
N LEU A 142 -21.88 7.17 -11.81
CA LEU A 142 -22.98 6.24 -12.11
C LEU A 142 -23.05 5.05 -11.14
N GLY A 143 -22.13 4.95 -10.17
CA GLY A 143 -22.08 3.85 -9.23
C GLY A 143 -21.93 2.49 -9.93
N GLU A 144 -22.73 1.50 -9.54
CA GLU A 144 -22.66 0.17 -10.12
C GLU A 144 -22.98 0.14 -11.63
N GLU A 145 -23.90 0.97 -12.11
CA GLU A 145 -24.18 1.05 -13.55
C GLU A 145 -22.96 1.55 -14.33
N GLY A 146 -22.16 2.43 -13.72
CA GLY A 146 -20.87 2.83 -14.27
C GLY A 146 -19.84 1.69 -14.30
N LEU A 147 -19.84 0.82 -13.29
CA LEU A 147 -18.98 -0.37 -13.26
C LEU A 147 -19.37 -1.38 -14.34
N LYS A 148 -20.67 -1.66 -14.50
CA LYS A 148 -21.20 -2.52 -15.56
C LYS A 148 -20.82 -2.01 -16.94
N LEU A 149 -20.98 -0.70 -17.17
CA LEU A 149 -20.59 -0.07 -18.43
C LEU A 149 -19.08 -0.17 -18.66
N LEU A 150 -18.24 0.10 -17.65
CA LEU A 150 -16.80 -0.06 -17.79
C LEU A 150 -16.42 -1.49 -18.15
N ARG A 151 -16.99 -2.49 -17.48
CA ARG A 151 -16.75 -3.90 -17.76
C ARG A 151 -17.14 -4.25 -19.20
N ALA A 152 -18.33 -3.86 -19.64
CA ALA A 152 -18.80 -4.11 -21.00
C ALA A 152 -17.87 -3.48 -22.06
N ILE A 153 -17.37 -2.26 -21.83
CA ILE A 153 -16.40 -1.61 -22.71
C ILE A 153 -15.04 -2.32 -22.67
N GLY A 154 -14.57 -2.71 -21.49
CA GLY A 154 -13.34 -3.50 -21.37
C GLY A 154 -13.41 -4.79 -22.17
N ASP A 155 -14.54 -5.50 -22.10
CA ASP A 155 -14.77 -6.75 -22.82
C ASP A 155 -14.88 -6.52 -24.34
N GLU A 156 -15.64 -5.50 -24.76
CA GLU A 156 -15.81 -5.13 -26.17
C GLU A 156 -14.46 -4.82 -26.85
N PHE A 157 -13.56 -4.14 -26.13
CA PHE A 157 -12.25 -3.76 -26.66
C PHE A 157 -11.12 -4.69 -26.22
N GLY A 158 -11.39 -5.77 -25.48
CA GLY A 158 -10.36 -6.68 -24.98
C GLY A 158 -9.27 -5.97 -24.16
N MET A 159 -9.67 -5.01 -23.31
CA MET A 159 -8.77 -4.31 -22.39
C MET A 159 -9.18 -4.60 -20.94
N PRO A 160 -8.24 -4.96 -20.05
CA PRO A 160 -8.52 -4.96 -18.62
C PRO A 160 -8.94 -3.59 -18.14
N ILE A 161 -9.76 -3.55 -17.09
CA ILE A 161 -10.25 -2.30 -16.52
C ILE A 161 -9.63 -2.00 -15.15
N VAL A 162 -9.35 -0.73 -14.91
CA VAL A 162 -9.04 -0.18 -13.59
C VAL A 162 -10.02 0.92 -13.21
N THR A 163 -10.51 0.86 -11.97
CA THR A 163 -11.42 1.86 -11.42
C THR A 163 -11.15 2.09 -9.95
N GLU A 164 -11.53 3.28 -9.46
CA GLU A 164 -11.26 3.72 -8.10
C GLU A 164 -12.34 3.22 -7.13
N VAL A 165 -11.89 2.71 -5.98
CA VAL A 165 -12.75 2.47 -4.82
C VAL A 165 -12.39 3.48 -3.72
N MET A 166 -13.42 4.01 -3.06
CA MET A 166 -13.24 5.03 -2.02
C MET A 166 -13.78 4.60 -0.64
N ASP A 167 -14.54 3.51 -0.61
CA ASP A 167 -15.24 3.03 0.59
C ASP A 167 -14.99 1.53 0.76
N PRO A 168 -14.56 1.07 1.95
CA PRO A 168 -14.32 -0.35 2.22
C PRO A 168 -15.52 -1.25 1.88
N ARG A 169 -16.75 -0.73 2.04
CA ARG A 169 -18.00 -1.47 1.77
C ARG A 169 -18.24 -1.73 0.29
N LEU A 170 -17.57 -0.98 -0.59
CA LEU A 170 -17.69 -1.08 -2.04
C LEU A 170 -16.60 -1.95 -2.67
N VAL A 171 -15.63 -2.44 -1.90
CA VAL A 171 -14.50 -3.22 -2.41
C VAL A 171 -14.96 -4.46 -3.15
N ASP A 172 -15.82 -5.28 -2.54
CA ASP A 172 -16.36 -6.49 -3.17
C ASP A 172 -17.14 -6.19 -4.44
N LEU A 173 -17.91 -5.09 -4.44
CA LEU A 173 -18.65 -4.67 -5.61
C LEU A 173 -17.71 -4.26 -6.75
N VAL A 174 -16.72 -3.42 -6.47
CA VAL A 174 -15.74 -2.97 -7.46
C VAL A 174 -14.91 -4.14 -8.00
N ALA A 175 -14.48 -5.06 -7.12
CA ALA A 175 -13.66 -6.22 -7.47
C ALA A 175 -14.36 -7.21 -8.42
N LYS A 176 -15.70 -7.26 -8.43
CA LYS A 176 -16.49 -8.06 -9.40
C LYS A 176 -16.30 -7.60 -10.84
N TYR A 177 -16.11 -6.30 -11.05
CA TYR A 177 -16.01 -5.72 -12.39
C TYR A 177 -14.56 -5.41 -12.76
N ALA A 178 -13.73 -4.98 -11.80
CA ALA A 178 -12.37 -4.50 -12.05
C ALA A 178 -11.32 -5.63 -12.13
N ASP A 179 -10.34 -5.44 -13.01
CA ASP A 179 -9.15 -6.29 -13.09
C ASP A 179 -8.03 -5.76 -12.17
N MET A 180 -8.01 -4.44 -11.95
CA MET A 180 -7.14 -3.75 -11.02
C MET A 180 -7.93 -2.69 -10.24
N ILE A 181 -7.65 -2.55 -8.95
CA ILE A 181 -8.35 -1.62 -8.07
C ILE A 181 -7.46 -0.40 -7.83
N GLN A 182 -7.97 0.80 -8.08
CA GLN A 182 -7.24 2.05 -7.80
C GLN A 182 -7.63 2.59 -6.42
N ILE A 183 -6.63 3.04 -5.66
CA ILE A 183 -6.81 3.88 -4.47
C ILE A 183 -6.45 5.31 -4.87
N GLY A 184 -7.39 6.24 -4.75
CA GLY A 184 -7.08 7.65 -4.99
C GLY A 184 -6.20 8.24 -3.90
N ALA A 185 -5.43 9.29 -4.24
CA ALA A 185 -4.51 9.95 -3.30
C ALA A 185 -5.17 10.41 -1.98
N ARG A 186 -6.46 10.78 -2.01
CA ARG A 186 -7.23 11.15 -0.79
C ARG A 186 -7.37 10.00 0.21
N ASN A 187 -7.24 8.77 -0.25
CA ASN A 187 -7.34 7.55 0.53
C ASN A 187 -5.97 6.85 0.71
N MET A 188 -4.86 7.50 0.34
CA MET A 188 -3.51 6.92 0.43
C MET A 188 -3.14 6.44 1.85
N GLN A 189 -3.76 7.03 2.88
CA GLN A 189 -3.58 6.64 4.29
C GLN A 189 -4.88 6.11 4.93
N ASN A 190 -5.88 5.75 4.14
CA ASN A 190 -7.10 5.12 4.65
C ASN A 190 -6.81 3.63 4.92
N PHE A 191 -6.18 3.32 6.06
CA PHE A 191 -5.72 1.97 6.39
C PHE A 191 -6.83 0.93 6.41
N THR A 192 -8.05 1.31 6.80
CA THR A 192 -9.23 0.43 6.72
C THR A 192 -9.50 0.04 5.27
N LEU A 193 -9.53 1.00 4.35
CA LEU A 193 -9.71 0.72 2.92
C LEU A 193 -8.54 -0.09 2.33
N LEU A 194 -7.30 0.27 2.67
CA LEU A 194 -6.11 -0.45 2.20
C LEU A 194 -6.13 -1.92 2.64
N THR A 195 -6.56 -2.19 3.87
CA THR A 195 -6.69 -3.55 4.41
C THR A 195 -7.76 -4.35 3.66
N GLU A 196 -8.94 -3.77 3.44
CA GLU A 196 -10.02 -4.47 2.71
C GLU A 196 -9.65 -4.69 1.23
N VAL A 197 -9.03 -3.72 0.56
CA VAL A 197 -8.58 -3.87 -0.83
C VAL A 197 -7.49 -4.93 -0.95
N GLY A 198 -6.57 -5.02 0.02
CA GLY A 198 -5.57 -6.09 0.05
C GLY A 198 -6.15 -7.50 0.16
N ARG A 199 -7.38 -7.65 0.71
CA ARG A 199 -8.09 -8.94 0.80
C ARG A 199 -8.83 -9.32 -0.48
N ALA A 200 -9.07 -8.37 -1.38
CA ALA A 200 -9.79 -8.61 -2.63
C ALA A 200 -9.00 -9.49 -3.64
N ASN A 201 -7.71 -9.76 -3.37
CA ASN A 201 -6.84 -10.58 -4.21
C ASN A 201 -6.80 -10.12 -5.68
N LYS A 202 -6.76 -8.80 -5.87
CA LYS A 202 -6.64 -8.12 -7.17
C LYS A 202 -5.42 -7.20 -7.12
N PRO A 203 -4.73 -6.96 -8.25
CA PRO A 203 -3.75 -5.89 -8.37
C PRO A 203 -4.29 -4.54 -7.85
N VAL A 204 -3.43 -3.79 -7.15
CA VAL A 204 -3.78 -2.49 -6.56
C VAL A 204 -2.90 -1.41 -7.16
N LEU A 205 -3.52 -0.35 -7.69
CA LEU A 205 -2.86 0.87 -8.10
C LEU A 205 -2.98 1.90 -6.96
N LEU A 206 -1.90 2.06 -6.19
CA LEU A 206 -1.79 3.00 -5.07
C LEU A 206 -0.96 4.22 -5.45
#